data_AF-A0AA38KA45-F1
#
_entry.id   AF-A0AA38KA45-F1
#
_cell.length_a   1.000
_cell.length_b   1.000
_cell.length_c   1.000
_cell.angle_alpha   90.00
_cell.angle_beta   90.00
_cell.angle_gamma   90.00
#
_symmetry.space_group_name_H-M   'P 1'
#
loop_
_entity.id
_entity.type
_entity.pdbx_description
1 polymer ?
#
loop_
_entity_poly.entity_id
_entity_poly.type
_entity_poly.pdbx_seq_one_letter_code
_entity_poly.pdbx_strand_id
1 'polypeptide(L)'
;MKQNPPTNYGKFVISVLKRMPKEASGDQFIDQIQLRKCISLSSSFLLSDTCMDPDHGVNTWFMGFSRLIDVIVALHSRSELDIETMNVASKACSECWSVAGAWRGLEECRDGVKKAAGKLKKLLDENGRTYRGERVYAP
;
A
#
# COMPACT_ATOMS: atom_id res chain seq x y z
N MET A 1 1.59 30.68 14.74
CA MET A 1 1.06 29.75 13.72
C MET A 1 0.76 28.42 14.40
N LYS A 2 -0.46 27.88 14.30
CA LYS A 2 -0.73 26.52 14.76
C LYS A 2 -0.15 25.56 13.73
N GLN A 3 0.84 24.75 14.12
CA GLN A 3 1.33 23.66 13.27
C GLN A 3 0.21 22.62 13.13
N ASN A 4 0.02 22.09 11.93
CA ASN A 4 -0.87 20.95 11.73
C ASN A 4 -0.30 19.74 12.47
N PRO A 5 -1.15 18.88 13.06
CA PRO A 5 -0.67 17.67 13.70
C PRO A 5 0.06 16.77 12.68
N PRO A 6 1.04 15.95 13.13
CA PRO A 6 1.73 15.01 12.25
C PRO A 6 0.76 14.08 11.52
N THR A 7 1.09 13.74 10.28
CA THR A 7 0.34 12.73 9.53
C THR A 7 0.54 11.34 10.13
N ASN A 8 -0.42 10.45 9.89
CA ASN A 8 -0.33 9.07 10.34
C ASN A 8 -1.04 8.17 9.32
N TYR A 9 -0.25 7.57 8.44
CA TYR A 9 -0.78 6.79 7.33
C TYR A 9 -1.54 5.54 7.80
N GLY A 10 -1.05 4.86 8.84
CA GLY A 10 -1.74 3.72 9.44
C GLY A 10 -3.14 4.05 9.91
N LYS A 11 -3.31 5.15 10.66
CA LYS A 11 -4.64 5.63 11.10
C LYS A 11 -5.52 6.03 9.91
N PHE A 12 -4.95 6.71 8.92
CA PHE A 12 -5.66 7.10 7.69
C PHE A 12 -6.21 5.86 6.96
N VAL A 13 -5.37 4.88 6.67
CA VAL A 13 -5.75 3.63 5.99
C VAL A 13 -6.85 2.90 6.77
N ILE A 14 -6.69 2.73 8.08
CA ILE A 14 -7.70 2.08 8.92
C ILE A 14 -9.03 2.84 8.86
N SER A 15 -9.00 4.17 8.91
CA SER A 15 -10.22 4.99 8.81
C SER A 15 -10.91 4.83 7.47
N VAL A 16 -10.17 4.74 6.36
CA VAL A 16 -10.78 4.54 5.03
C VAL A 16 -11.39 3.14 4.94
N LEU A 17 -10.66 2.10 5.31
CA LEU A 17 -11.14 0.71 5.25
C LEU A 17 -12.40 0.50 6.13
N LYS A 18 -12.48 1.15 7.30
CA LYS A 18 -13.66 1.10 8.18
C LYS A 18 -14.91 1.74 7.59
N ARG A 19 -14.75 2.69 6.67
CA ARG A 19 -15.86 3.43 6.03
C ARG A 19 -16.33 2.79 4.73
N MET A 20 -15.67 1.73 4.27
CA MET A 20 -16.11 1.01 3.08
C MET A 20 -17.48 0.37 3.31
N PRO A 21 -18.34 0.38 2.27
CA PRO A 21 -19.68 -0.17 2.38
C PRO A 21 -19.61 -1.68 2.70
N LYS A 22 -20.57 -2.15 3.48
CA LYS A 22 -20.80 -3.58 3.70
C LYS A 22 -21.91 -4.03 2.77
N GLU A 23 -21.82 -5.24 2.23
CA GLU A 23 -22.95 -5.81 1.50
C GLU A 23 -24.12 -6.12 2.45
N ALA A 24 -25.32 -6.19 1.88
CA ALA A 24 -26.54 -6.55 2.60
C ALA A 24 -26.46 -7.96 3.22
N SER A 25 -25.62 -8.83 2.68
CA SER A 25 -25.29 -10.18 3.19
C SER A 25 -24.47 -10.14 4.49
N GLY A 26 -23.95 -8.98 4.89
CA GLY A 26 -23.01 -8.84 6.00
C GLY A 26 -21.55 -9.06 5.61
N ASP A 27 -21.29 -9.52 4.38
CA ASP A 27 -19.93 -9.68 3.86
C ASP A 27 -19.28 -8.32 3.59
N GLN A 28 -17.99 -8.24 3.91
CA GLN A 28 -17.22 -7.03 3.70
C GLN A 28 -16.84 -6.92 2.22
N PHE A 29 -17.47 -5.97 1.54
CA PHE A 29 -17.09 -5.53 0.21
C PHE A 29 -15.97 -4.49 0.31
N ILE A 30 -14.86 -4.73 -0.38
CA ILE A 30 -13.75 -3.79 -0.43
C ILE A 30 -13.88 -2.98 -1.72
N ASP A 31 -14.19 -1.69 -1.59
CA ASP A 31 -14.16 -0.76 -2.70
C ASP A 31 -12.71 -0.60 -3.20
N GLN A 32 -12.39 -1.30 -4.28
CA GLN A 32 -11.05 -1.30 -4.85
C GLN A 32 -10.66 0.06 -5.46
N ILE A 33 -11.61 0.93 -5.82
CA ILE A 33 -11.30 2.29 -6.28
C ILE A 33 -10.74 3.11 -5.11
N GLN A 34 -11.39 3.04 -3.95
CA GLN A 34 -10.88 3.69 -2.73
C GLN A 34 -9.57 3.05 -2.25
N LEU A 35 -9.44 1.73 -2.38
CA LEU A 35 -8.20 1.02 -2.06
C LEU A 35 -7.04 1.53 -2.94
N ARG A 36 -7.24 1.62 -4.25
CA ARG A 36 -6.24 2.16 -5.21
C ARG A 36 -5.84 3.59 -4.84
N LYS A 37 -6.79 4.46 -4.50
CA LYS A 37 -6.49 5.82 -4.02
C LYS A 37 -5.59 5.80 -2.78
N CYS A 38 -5.88 4.94 -1.80
CA CYS A 38 -5.04 4.81 -0.61
C CYS A 38 -3.62 4.35 -0.96
N ILE A 39 -3.50 3.33 -1.81
CA ILE A 39 -2.21 2.78 -2.26
C ILE A 39 -1.39 3.83 -2.99
N SER A 40 -1.99 4.60 -3.91
CA SER A 40 -1.29 5.66 -4.65
C SER A 40 -0.75 6.78 -3.75
N LEU A 41 -1.26 6.95 -2.53
CA LEU A 41 -0.76 7.93 -1.57
C LEU A 41 0.45 7.42 -0.76
N SER A 42 0.81 6.14 -0.86
CA SER A 42 1.84 5.51 -0.01
C SER A 42 3.19 6.24 -0.06
N SER A 43 3.64 6.65 -1.24
CA SER A 43 4.93 7.33 -1.44
C SER A 43 4.93 8.74 -0.86
N SER A 44 3.80 9.46 -0.94
CA SER A 44 3.64 10.79 -0.32
C SER A 44 3.58 10.74 1.20
N PHE A 45 2.89 9.73 1.75
CA PHE A 45 2.84 9.51 3.20
C PHE A 45 4.16 9.01 3.77
N LEU A 46 4.96 8.25 2.99
CA LEU A 46 6.31 7.88 3.41
C LEU A 46 7.14 9.12 3.76
N LEU A 47 7.13 10.13 2.88
CA LEU A 47 7.84 11.38 3.12
C LEU A 47 7.19 12.19 4.24
N SER A 48 5.87 12.38 4.18
CA SER A 48 5.15 13.23 5.15
C SER A 48 5.23 12.69 6.58
N ASP A 49 4.94 11.40 6.80
CA ASP A 49 4.98 10.80 8.13
C ASP A 49 6.40 10.90 8.71
N THR A 50 7.43 10.60 7.92
CA THR A 50 8.82 10.62 8.41
C THR A 50 9.34 12.04 8.66
N CYS A 51 8.93 13.03 7.85
CA CYS A 51 9.34 14.42 8.06
C CYS A 51 8.61 15.08 9.23
N MET A 52 7.34 14.73 9.49
CA MET A 52 6.52 15.35 10.53
C MET A 52 6.67 14.66 11.88
N ASP A 53 7.04 13.38 11.91
CA ASP A 53 7.29 12.58 13.11
C ASP A 53 8.49 11.64 12.84
N PRO A 54 9.73 12.11 13.02
CA PRO A 54 10.92 11.30 12.74
C PRO A 54 11.04 10.02 13.58
N ASP A 55 10.44 10.02 14.78
CA ASP A 55 10.55 8.90 15.73
C ASP A 55 9.54 7.78 15.43
N HIS A 56 8.36 8.13 14.91
CA HIS A 56 7.27 7.16 14.70
C HIS A 56 6.74 7.09 13.26
N GLY A 57 7.07 8.05 12.40
CA GLY A 57 6.50 8.18 11.06
C GLY A 57 6.77 6.99 10.14
N VAL A 58 7.98 6.44 10.19
CA VAL A 58 8.33 5.21 9.44
C VAL A 58 7.44 4.04 9.88
N ASN A 59 7.19 3.90 11.18
CA ASN A 59 6.37 2.83 11.72
C ASN A 59 4.90 3.00 11.32
N THR A 60 4.35 4.22 11.40
CA THR A 60 2.96 4.48 11.01
C THR A 60 2.75 4.28 9.52
N TRP A 61 3.71 4.70 8.70
CA TRP A 61 3.74 4.42 7.28
C TRP A 61 3.78 2.92 6.99
N PHE A 62 4.72 2.20 7.59
CA PHE A 62 4.88 0.76 7.35
C PHE A 62 3.63 -0.04 7.75
N MET A 63 3.00 0.31 8.87
CA MET A 63 1.73 -0.29 9.29
C MET A 63 0.63 -0.06 8.26
N GLY A 64 0.46 1.18 7.77
CA GLY A 64 -0.53 1.52 6.76
C GLY A 64 -0.30 0.78 5.44
N PHE A 65 0.94 0.82 4.94
CA PHE A 65 1.30 0.19 3.67
C PHE A 65 1.15 -1.34 3.75
N SER A 66 1.68 -1.97 4.80
CA SER A 66 1.56 -3.42 5.00
C SER A 66 0.10 -3.88 5.06
N ARG A 67 -0.76 -3.11 5.72
CA ARG A 67 -2.19 -3.42 5.81
C ARG A 67 -2.87 -3.39 4.44
N LEU A 68 -2.53 -2.43 3.58
CA LEU A 68 -3.04 -2.37 2.22
C LEU A 68 -2.61 -3.60 1.41
N ILE A 69 -1.35 -4.02 1.52
CA ILE A 69 -0.86 -5.23 0.86
C ILE A 69 -1.57 -6.48 1.38
N ASP A 70 -1.82 -6.58 2.69
CA ASP A 70 -2.57 -7.71 3.25
C ASP A 70 -4.02 -7.76 2.75
N VAL A 71 -4.67 -6.60 2.53
CA VAL A 71 -5.99 -6.53 1.90
C VAL A 71 -5.93 -7.03 0.45
N ILE A 72 -4.89 -6.67 -0.32
CA ILE A 72 -4.71 -7.16 -1.70
C ILE A 72 -4.54 -8.69 -1.71
N VAL A 73 -3.73 -9.23 -0.81
CA VAL A 73 -3.53 -10.69 -0.68
C VAL A 73 -4.85 -11.37 -0.32
N ALA A 74 -5.64 -10.79 0.59
CA ALA A 74 -6.96 -11.30 0.94
C ALA A 74 -7.93 -11.30 -0.26
N LEU A 75 -7.99 -10.20 -1.02
CA LEU A 75 -8.78 -10.10 -2.25
C LEU A 75 -8.36 -11.16 -3.27
N HIS A 76 -7.07 -11.40 -3.44
CA HIS A 76 -6.57 -12.46 -4.31
C HIS A 76 -7.06 -13.83 -3.87
N SER A 77 -6.98 -14.15 -2.57
CA SER A 77 -7.43 -15.43 -2.03
C SER A 77 -8.93 -15.67 -2.22
N ARG A 78 -9.73 -14.59 -2.25
CA ARG A 78 -11.16 -14.61 -2.55
C ARG A 78 -11.46 -14.57 -4.06
N SER A 79 -10.44 -14.52 -4.90
CA SER A 79 -10.55 -14.32 -6.34
C SER A 79 -11.19 -13.01 -6.80
N GLU A 80 -11.25 -12.03 -5.91
CA GLU A 80 -11.89 -10.72 -6.10
C GLU A 80 -10.90 -9.63 -6.52
N LEU A 81 -9.59 -9.88 -6.48
CA LEU A 81 -8.58 -8.86 -6.78
C LEU A 81 -8.58 -8.47 -8.26
N ASP A 82 -8.76 -7.17 -8.52
CA ASP A 82 -8.69 -6.58 -9.84
C ASP A 82 -7.24 -6.40 -10.30
N ILE A 83 -7.00 -6.59 -11.60
CA ILE A 83 -5.71 -6.32 -12.24
C ILE A 83 -5.26 -4.86 -12.07
N GLU A 84 -6.19 -3.89 -12.09
CA GLU A 84 -5.86 -2.48 -11.90
C GLU A 84 -5.29 -2.23 -10.49
N THR A 85 -5.86 -2.90 -9.48
CA THR A 85 -5.38 -2.82 -8.09
C THR A 85 -3.98 -3.42 -7.95
N MET A 86 -3.74 -4.56 -8.61
CA MET A 86 -2.41 -5.18 -8.66
C MET A 86 -1.37 -4.25 -9.31
N ASN A 87 -1.74 -3.59 -10.41
CA ASN A 87 -0.89 -2.61 -11.10
C ASN A 87 -0.54 -1.41 -10.21
N VAL A 88 -1.54 -0.82 -9.55
CA VAL A 88 -1.33 0.32 -8.64
C VAL A 88 -0.45 -0.07 -7.46
N ALA A 89 -0.60 -1.28 -6.92
CA ALA A 89 0.24 -1.78 -5.84
C ALA A 89 1.70 -2.03 -6.25
N SER A 90 1.92 -2.62 -7.44
CA SER A 90 3.26 -2.79 -8.01
C SER A 90 3.94 -1.43 -8.22
N LYS A 91 3.20 -0.47 -8.80
CA LYS A 91 3.68 0.90 -9.00
C LYS A 91 4.04 1.58 -7.69
N ALA A 92 3.17 1.50 -6.68
CA ALA A 92 3.43 2.09 -5.37
C ALA A 92 4.67 1.49 -4.68
N CYS A 93 4.94 0.19 -4.85
CA CYS A 93 6.19 -0.42 -4.37
C CYS A 93 7.41 0.22 -5.05
N SER A 94 7.38 0.41 -6.37
CA SER A 94 8.48 1.06 -7.10
C SER A 94 8.69 2.51 -6.68
N GLU A 95 7.62 3.28 -6.52
CA GLU A 95 7.69 4.67 -6.06
C GLU A 95 8.24 4.76 -4.63
N CYS A 96 7.72 3.94 -3.71
CA CYS A 96 8.21 3.92 -2.32
C CYS A 96 9.69 3.48 -2.26
N TRP A 97 10.10 2.53 -3.10
CA TRP A 97 11.49 2.11 -3.22
C TRP A 97 12.40 3.26 -3.66
N SER A 98 11.95 4.04 -4.64
CA SER A 98 12.68 5.18 -5.18
C SER A 98 12.79 6.30 -4.15
N VAL A 99 11.68 6.65 -3.48
CA VAL A 99 11.64 7.68 -2.42
C VAL A 99 12.54 7.29 -1.25
N ALA A 100 12.43 6.04 -0.75
CA ALA A 100 13.28 5.55 0.34
C ALA A 100 14.77 5.47 -0.05
N GLY A 101 15.10 5.35 -1.33
CA GLY A 101 16.48 5.39 -1.82
C GLY A 101 17.05 6.80 -2.03
N ALA A 102 16.18 7.80 -2.21
CA ALA A 102 16.58 9.18 -2.50
C ALA A 102 16.82 10.04 -1.24
N TRP A 103 16.34 9.61 -0.07
CA TRP A 103 16.41 10.35 1.18
C TRP A 103 17.23 9.59 2.23
N ARG A 104 18.14 10.31 2.90
CA ARG A 104 18.94 9.75 4.01
C ARG A 104 18.04 9.49 5.22
N GLY A 105 18.24 8.36 5.89
CA GLY A 105 17.47 7.97 7.07
C GLY A 105 16.18 7.17 6.76
N LEU A 106 15.91 6.84 5.50
CA LEU A 106 14.78 6.00 5.08
C LEU A 106 15.20 4.58 4.66
N GLU A 107 16.42 4.16 4.99
CA GLU A 107 16.97 2.87 4.58
C GLU A 107 16.10 1.71 5.11
N GLU A 108 15.59 1.81 6.34
CA GLU A 108 14.70 0.82 6.95
C GLU A 108 13.36 0.68 6.19
N CYS A 109 12.89 1.76 5.56
CA CYS A 109 11.67 1.74 4.74
C CYS A 109 11.84 0.82 3.53
N ARG A 110 13.06 0.70 2.97
CA ARG A 110 13.35 -0.18 1.83
C ARG A 110 13.09 -1.65 2.17
N ASP A 111 13.37 -2.06 3.40
CA ASP A 111 13.07 -3.44 3.83
C ASP A 111 11.57 -3.67 3.99
N GLY A 112 10.82 -2.66 4.43
CA GLY A 112 9.36 -2.67 4.38
C GLY A 112 8.82 -2.83 2.96
N VAL A 113 9.35 -2.05 2.01
CA VAL A 113 8.98 -2.15 0.59
C VAL A 113 9.34 -3.51 0.00
N LYS A 114 10.53 -4.07 0.29
CA LYS A 114 10.91 -5.44 -0.15
C LYS A 114 9.92 -6.48 0.33
N LYS A 115 9.52 -6.42 1.61
CA LYS A 115 8.55 -7.36 2.19
C LYS A 115 7.19 -7.26 1.47
N ALA A 116 6.72 -6.04 1.21
CA ALA A 116 5.50 -5.78 0.45
C ALA A 116 5.59 -6.33 -0.99
N ALA A 117 6.64 -5.97 -1.72
CA ALA A 117 6.88 -6.44 -3.09
C ALA A 117 7.03 -7.97 -3.15
N GLY A 118 7.65 -8.57 -2.13
CA GLY A 118 7.75 -10.02 -2.01
C GLY A 118 6.40 -10.71 -1.84
N LYS A 119 5.45 -10.11 -1.11
CA LYS A 119 4.07 -10.61 -1.02
C LYS A 119 3.36 -10.49 -2.37
N LEU A 120 3.46 -9.34 -3.04
CA LEU A 120 2.85 -9.13 -4.37
C LEU A 120 3.42 -10.09 -5.41
N LYS A 121 4.73 -10.32 -5.41
CA LYS A 121 5.38 -11.24 -6.35
C LYS A 121 4.85 -12.67 -6.24
N LYS A 122 4.43 -13.11 -5.05
CA LYS A 122 3.81 -14.43 -4.84
C LYS A 122 2.41 -14.56 -5.43
N LEU A 123 1.77 -13.44 -5.79
CA LEU A 123 0.44 -13.41 -6.42
C LEU A 123 0.53 -13.47 -7.95
N LEU A 124 1.71 -13.19 -8.52
CA LEU A 124 1.94 -13.19 -9.97
C LEU A 124 1.96 -14.61 -10.53
N ASP A 125 1.71 -14.70 -11.82
CA ASP A 125 1.87 -15.94 -12.58
C ASP A 125 3.36 -16.37 -12.59
N GLU A 126 3.65 -17.60 -13.00
CA GLU A 126 5.00 -18.20 -12.95
C GLU A 126 6.09 -17.37 -13.65
N ASN A 127 5.70 -16.60 -14.67
CA ASN A 127 6.63 -15.71 -15.38
C ASN A 127 7.05 -14.46 -14.56
N GLY A 128 6.40 -14.20 -13.42
CA GLY A 128 6.66 -13.08 -12.52
C GLY A 128 6.38 -11.69 -13.11
N ARG A 129 5.60 -11.60 -14.20
CA ARG A 129 5.31 -10.37 -14.97
C ARG A 129 3.83 -10.19 -15.28
N THR A 130 3.04 -11.24 -15.18
CA THR A 130 1.59 -11.20 -15.39
C THR A 130 0.83 -11.60 -14.13
N TYR A 131 -0.42 -11.17 -14.05
CA TYR A 131 -1.39 -11.60 -13.06
C TYR A 131 -2.63 -12.07 -13.81
N ARG A 132 -2.96 -13.36 -13.72
CA ARG A 132 -4.08 -13.98 -14.45
C ARG A 132 -4.01 -13.74 -15.97
N GLY A 133 -2.79 -13.78 -16.52
CA GLY A 133 -2.52 -13.58 -17.96
C GLY A 133 -2.41 -12.12 -18.40
N GLU A 134 -2.73 -11.15 -17.56
CA GLU A 134 -2.62 -9.72 -17.87
C GLU A 134 -1.30 -9.13 -17.37
N ARG A 135 -0.70 -8.20 -18.13
CA ARG A 135 0.58 -7.58 -17.74
C ARG A 135 0.42 -6.71 -16.49
N VAL A 136 1.35 -6.88 -15.56
CA VAL A 136 1.48 -6.03 -14.37
C VAL A 136 2.61 -5.03 -14.60
N TYR A 137 2.47 -3.84 -14.03
CA TYR A 137 3.49 -2.81 -13.99
C TYR A 137 4.84 -3.40 -13.52
N ALA A 138 5.86 -3.16 -14.33
CA ALA A 138 7.25 -3.47 -14.03
C ALA A 138 8.07 -2.18 -14.22
N PRO A 139 8.80 -1.71 -13.20
CA PRO A 139 9.69 -0.57 -13.32
C PRO A 139 10.95 -0.86 -14.14
#